data_AF-A0A2U1JMR6-F1
#
_entry.id   AF-A0A2U1JMR6-F1
#
_cell.length_a   1.000
_cell.length_b   1.000
_cell.length_c   1.000
_cell.angle_alpha   90.00
_cell.angle_beta   90.00
_cell.angle_gamma   90.00
#
_symmetry.space_group_name_H-M   'P 1'
#
loop_
_entity.id
_entity.type
_entity.pdbx_description
1 polymer ?
#
loop_
_entity_poly.entity_id
_entity_poly.type
_entity_poly.pdbx_seq_one_letter_code
_entity_poly.pdbx_strand_id
1 'polypeptide(L)'
;MSNIVKNYFRVLEVISSLNCKLENKSDVGRKQKMSDLEVVALSLTAEFMSVDSENSLFKEINSEQISNLIERSQFNKRRRKLFLFLEEVRTKLASRFLEFEDYFIVDSMPLEICKFARHRRIKICKKDFESAPSKGFCASQNNWFYGYKLHGVCSI
;
A
#
# COMPACT_ATOMS: atom_id res chain seq x y z
N MET A 1 -14.45 20.01 -13.79
CA MET A 1 -13.86 18.99 -12.89
C MET A 1 -12.39 18.83 -13.21
N SER A 2 -11.53 18.97 -12.20
CA SER A 2 -10.09 18.67 -12.37
C SER A 2 -9.88 17.19 -12.69
N ASN A 3 -8.75 16.86 -13.31
CA ASN A 3 -8.43 15.48 -13.69
C ASN A 3 -8.46 14.54 -12.46
N ILE A 4 -7.92 15.01 -11.33
CA ILE A 4 -7.89 14.26 -10.08
C ILE A 4 -9.27 13.93 -9.52
N VAL A 5 -10.23 14.85 -9.64
CA VAL A 5 -11.59 14.60 -9.15
C VAL A 5 -12.31 13.58 -10.02
N LYS A 6 -12.12 13.62 -11.34
CA LYS A 6 -12.68 12.61 -12.25
C LYS A 6 -12.12 11.22 -11.93
N ASN A 7 -10.80 11.12 -11.76
CA ASN A 7 -10.14 9.87 -11.40
C ASN A 7 -10.58 9.37 -10.03
N TYR A 8 -10.73 10.26 -9.04
CA TYR A 8 -11.26 9.93 -7.73
C TYR A 8 -12.64 9.27 -7.80
N PHE A 9 -13.59 9.87 -8.52
CA PHE A 9 -14.92 9.29 -8.64
C PHE A 9 -14.90 7.94 -9.37
N ARG A 10 -14.05 7.79 -10.39
CA ARG A 10 -13.90 6.52 -11.10
C ARG A 10 -13.29 5.43 -10.22
N VAL A 11 -12.25 5.74 -9.45
CA VAL A 11 -11.65 4.81 -8.49
C VAL A 11 -12.66 4.44 -7.41
N LEU A 12 -13.39 5.41 -6.88
CA LEU A 12 -14.44 5.18 -5.86
C LEU A 12 -15.53 4.23 -6.37
N GLU A 13 -16.00 4.43 -7.60
CA GLU A 13 -16.97 3.56 -8.26
C GLU A 13 -16.45 2.12 -8.34
N VAL A 14 -15.21 1.93 -8.84
CA VAL A 14 -14.60 0.60 -8.97
C VAL A 14 -14.46 -0.09 -7.62
N ILE A 15 -13.90 0.58 -6.61
CA ILE A 15 -13.70 -0.08 -5.30
C ILE A 15 -15.01 -0.31 -4.55
N SER A 16 -16.04 0.51 -4.80
CA SER A 16 -17.38 0.27 -4.25
C SER A 16 -17.99 -1.03 -4.76
N SER A 17 -17.69 -1.42 -6.01
CA SER A 17 -18.15 -2.69 -6.60
C SER A 17 -17.53 -3.94 -5.95
N LEU A 18 -16.44 -3.79 -5.20
CA LEU A 18 -15.75 -4.90 -4.53
C LEU A 18 -16.43 -5.32 -3.21
N ASN A 19 -17.41 -4.55 -2.74
CA ASN A 19 -18.16 -4.81 -1.51
C ASN A 19 -17.26 -5.08 -0.28
N CYS A 20 -16.11 -4.41 -0.19
CA CYS A 20 -15.24 -4.49 0.98
C CYS A 20 -15.91 -3.82 2.19
N LYS A 21 -15.93 -4.49 3.33
CA LYS A 21 -16.52 -3.97 4.57
C LYS A 21 -15.44 -3.91 5.63
N LEU A 22 -15.28 -2.73 6.21
CA LEU A 22 -14.46 -2.58 7.40
C LEU A 22 -15.08 -3.38 8.55
N GLU A 23 -14.36 -4.39 9.06
CA GLU A 23 -14.84 -5.26 10.14
C GLU A 23 -15.04 -4.50 11.46
N ASN A 24 -14.19 -3.49 11.72
CA ASN A 24 -14.20 -2.74 12.97
C ASN A 24 -14.64 -1.28 12.76
N LYS A 25 -15.96 -1.06 12.72
CA LYS A 25 -16.51 0.30 12.79
C LYS A 25 -16.65 0.73 14.25
N SER A 26 -15.85 1.70 14.66
CA SER A 26 -16.09 2.42 15.90
C SER A 26 -17.18 3.47 15.66
N ASP A 27 -18.42 3.15 16.00
CA ASP A 27 -19.58 4.06 15.89
C ASP A 27 -19.60 5.17 16.97
N VAL A 28 -18.53 5.29 17.76
CA VAL A 28 -18.41 6.26 18.85
C VAL A 28 -17.87 7.59 18.32
N GLY A 29 -18.64 8.66 18.51
CA GLY A 29 -18.21 10.05 18.26
C GLY A 29 -19.00 10.77 17.17
N ARG A 30 -18.43 11.87 16.66
CA ARG A 30 -19.06 12.69 15.62
C ARG A 30 -19.13 11.91 14.31
N LYS A 31 -20.28 11.96 13.63
CA LYS A 31 -20.44 11.41 12.27
C LYS A 31 -19.33 11.93 11.36
N GLN A 32 -18.65 10.99 10.70
CA GLN A 32 -17.56 11.30 9.80
C GLN A 32 -18.11 11.98 8.53
N LYS A 33 -17.44 13.04 8.07
CA LYS A 33 -17.84 13.77 6.85
C LYS A 33 -17.64 12.90 5.59
N MET A 34 -16.47 12.26 5.51
CA MET A 34 -16.08 11.34 4.44
C MET A 34 -16.07 9.91 4.99
N SER A 35 -16.57 8.94 4.24
CA SER A 35 -16.54 7.52 4.60
C SER A 35 -15.12 6.95 4.50
N ASP A 36 -14.87 5.80 5.14
CA ASP A 36 -13.56 5.15 5.08
C ASP A 36 -13.21 4.70 3.64
N LEU A 37 -14.21 4.27 2.86
CA LEU A 37 -14.03 3.90 1.46
C LEU A 37 -13.62 5.09 0.59
N GLU A 38 -14.21 6.26 0.82
CA GLU A 38 -13.83 7.50 0.12
C GLU A 38 -12.40 7.95 0.47
N VAL A 39 -11.97 7.79 1.72
CA VAL A 39 -10.58 8.06 2.12
C VAL A 39 -9.62 7.11 1.39
N VAL A 40 -9.96 5.82 1.30
CA VAL A 40 -9.18 4.83 0.54
C VAL A 40 -9.15 5.16 -0.95
N ALA A 41 -10.30 5.50 -1.55
CA ALA A 41 -10.37 5.90 -2.95
C ALA A 41 -9.46 7.09 -3.26
N LEU A 42 -9.46 8.11 -2.39
CA LEU A 42 -8.60 9.27 -2.58
C LEU A 42 -7.11 8.93 -2.45
N SER A 43 -6.75 8.01 -1.54
CA SER A 43 -5.37 7.49 -1.42
C SER A 43 -4.92 6.79 -2.69
N LEU A 44 -5.72 5.83 -3.17
CA LEU A 44 -5.44 5.08 -4.40
C LEU A 44 -5.37 5.98 -5.62
N THR A 45 -6.20 7.04 -5.67
CA THR A 45 -6.17 8.03 -6.76
C THR A 45 -4.86 8.81 -6.76
N ALA A 46 -4.36 9.21 -5.59
CA ALA A 46 -3.07 9.90 -5.49
C ALA A 46 -1.93 9.00 -5.96
N GLU A 47 -1.91 7.73 -5.55
CA GLU A 47 -0.93 6.74 -5.98
C GLU A 47 -1.00 6.48 -7.50
N PHE A 48 -2.21 6.28 -8.03
CA PHE A 48 -2.45 6.11 -9.48
C PHE A 48 -1.95 7.29 -10.31
N MET A 49 -2.07 8.51 -9.78
CA MET A 49 -1.61 9.74 -10.45
C MET A 49 -0.16 10.09 -10.11
N SER A 50 0.57 9.24 -9.37
CA SER A 50 1.94 9.49 -8.92
C SER A 50 2.10 10.80 -8.13
N VAL A 51 1.10 11.15 -7.32
CA VAL A 51 1.10 12.31 -6.43
C VAL A 51 1.56 11.88 -5.04
N ASP A 52 2.86 11.95 -4.81
CA ASP A 52 3.47 11.51 -3.55
C ASP A 52 3.31 12.54 -2.41
N SER A 53 3.04 13.81 -2.75
CA SER A 53 2.88 14.87 -1.77
C SER A 53 1.42 15.10 -1.42
N GLU A 54 1.04 14.87 -0.16
CA GLU A 54 -0.32 15.18 0.28
C GLU A 54 -0.59 16.70 0.28
N ASN A 55 0.45 17.53 0.26
CA ASN A 55 0.28 18.97 0.06
C ASN A 55 -0.07 19.30 -1.38
N SER A 56 0.55 18.62 -2.36
CA SER A 56 0.20 18.80 -3.78
C SER A 56 -1.22 18.30 -4.05
N LEU A 57 -1.53 17.10 -3.54
CA LEU A 57 -2.86 16.50 -3.62
C LEU A 57 -3.97 17.49 -3.21
N PHE A 58 -3.83 18.08 -2.01
CA PHE A 58 -4.84 19.00 -1.48
C PHE A 58 -4.83 20.41 -2.13
N LYS A 59 -3.79 20.75 -2.90
CA LYS A 59 -3.78 21.96 -3.75
C LYS A 59 -4.49 21.73 -5.08
N GLU A 60 -4.37 20.52 -5.63
CA GLU A 60 -4.96 20.12 -6.91
C GLU A 60 -6.46 19.79 -6.80
N ILE A 61 -6.88 19.28 -5.64
CA ILE A 61 -8.30 19.07 -5.35
C ILE A 61 -8.97 20.41 -5.10
N ASN A 62 -9.92 20.77 -5.98
CA ASN A 62 -10.84 21.85 -5.68
C ASN A 62 -11.88 21.36 -4.65
N SER A 63 -11.90 21.98 -3.47
CA SER A 63 -12.79 21.64 -2.35
C SER A 63 -14.28 21.75 -2.71
N GLU A 64 -14.63 22.55 -3.72
CA GLU A 64 -16.02 22.68 -4.21
C GLU A 64 -16.49 21.45 -4.99
N GLN A 65 -15.56 20.65 -5.52
CA GLN A 65 -15.88 19.48 -6.36
C GLN A 65 -16.08 18.19 -5.55
N ILE A 66 -15.59 18.15 -4.30
CA ILE A 66 -15.81 17.06 -3.35
C ILE A 66 -16.41 17.67 -2.08
N SER A 67 -17.74 17.76 -2.02
CA SER A 67 -18.48 18.48 -0.96
C SER A 67 -18.16 17.97 0.45
N ASN A 68 -17.91 16.67 0.59
CA ASN A 68 -17.62 16.01 1.84
C ASN A 68 -16.11 15.88 2.16
N LEU A 69 -15.23 16.56 1.40
CA LEU A 69 -13.79 16.54 1.63
C LEU A 69 -13.44 16.95 3.06
N ILE A 70 -12.60 16.15 3.70
CA ILE A 70 -12.04 16.40 5.03
C ILE A 70 -10.71 17.16 4.90
N GLU A 71 -10.27 17.79 5.99
CA GLU A 71 -8.97 18.48 5.99
C GLU A 71 -7.80 17.50 5.81
N ARG A 72 -6.71 17.98 5.19
CA ARG A 72 -5.46 17.21 4.96
C ARG A 72 -4.95 16.46 6.20
N SER A 73 -4.96 17.11 7.37
CA SER A 73 -4.52 16.47 8.62
C SER A 73 -5.42 15.31 9.04
N GLN A 74 -6.73 15.47 8.88
CA GLN A 74 -7.70 14.41 9.17
C GLN A 74 -7.59 13.26 8.17
N PHE A 75 -7.44 13.56 6.87
CA PHE A 75 -7.17 12.58 5.83
C PHE A 75 -5.93 11.74 6.17
N ASN A 76 -4.79 12.37 6.47
CA ASN A 76 -3.56 11.65 6.78
C ASN A 76 -3.67 10.75 8.01
N LYS A 77 -4.35 11.23 9.07
CA LYS A 77 -4.58 10.42 10.28
C LYS A 77 -5.47 9.21 9.98
N ARG A 78 -6.51 9.38 9.16
CA ARG A 78 -7.44 8.31 8.80
C ARG A 78 -6.84 7.32 7.82
N ARG A 79 -6.17 7.78 6.76
CA ARG A 79 -5.44 6.94 5.80
C ARG A 79 -4.52 5.95 6.52
N ARG A 80 -3.75 6.43 7.51
CA ARG A 80 -2.88 5.56 8.32
C ARG A 80 -3.63 4.51 9.13
N LYS A 81 -4.79 4.85 9.70
CA LYS A 81 -5.62 3.90 10.46
C LYS A 81 -6.28 2.85 9.54
N LEU A 82 -6.54 3.21 8.29
CA LEU A 82 -7.17 2.35 7.29
C LEU A 82 -6.18 1.48 6.52
N PHE A 83 -4.92 1.36 6.97
CA PHE A 83 -3.89 0.58 6.29
C PHE A 83 -4.32 -0.86 5.98
N LEU A 84 -4.86 -1.59 6.97
CA LEU A 84 -5.31 -2.98 6.76
C LEU A 84 -6.50 -3.07 5.80
N PHE A 85 -7.39 -2.08 5.83
CA PHE A 85 -8.54 -2.03 4.93
C PHE A 85 -8.13 -1.71 3.49
N LEU A 86 -7.15 -0.81 3.32
CA LEU A 86 -6.52 -0.53 2.03
C LEU A 86 -5.91 -1.81 1.45
N GLU A 87 -5.22 -2.62 2.27
CA GLU A 87 -4.67 -3.91 1.84
C GLU A 87 -5.75 -4.92 1.42
N GLU A 88 -6.88 -4.97 2.12
CA GLU A 88 -8.02 -5.81 1.70
C GLU A 88 -8.56 -5.39 0.32
N VAL A 89 -8.76 -4.09 0.12
CA VAL A 89 -9.18 -3.52 -1.17
C VAL A 89 -8.16 -3.82 -2.25
N ARG A 90 -6.86 -3.61 -1.97
CA ARG A 90 -5.76 -3.87 -2.90
C ARG A 90 -5.69 -5.35 -3.30
N THR A 91 -5.90 -6.26 -2.35
CA THR A 91 -5.88 -7.71 -2.61
C THR A 91 -7.04 -8.14 -3.50
N LYS A 92 -8.25 -7.61 -3.26
CA LYS A 92 -9.42 -7.87 -4.12
C LYS A 92 -9.30 -7.26 -5.52
N LEU A 93 -8.68 -6.08 -5.63
CA LEU A 93 -8.34 -5.50 -6.93
C LEU A 93 -7.33 -6.39 -7.67
N ALA A 94 -6.26 -6.80 -6.99
CA ALA A 94 -5.26 -7.69 -7.56
C ALA A 94 -5.89 -9.00 -8.03
N SER A 95 -6.75 -9.65 -7.23
CA SER A 95 -7.41 -10.90 -7.66
C SER A 95 -8.27 -10.74 -8.91
N ARG A 96 -8.91 -9.57 -9.10
CA ARG A 96 -9.69 -9.26 -10.32
C ARG A 96 -8.79 -9.03 -11.53
N PHE A 97 -7.65 -8.37 -11.36
CA PHE A 97 -6.70 -8.17 -12.46
C PHE A 97 -5.99 -9.45 -12.88
N LEU A 98 -5.75 -10.34 -11.92
CA LEU A 98 -5.03 -11.59 -12.12
C LEU A 98 -5.93 -12.77 -12.53
N GLU A 99 -7.24 -12.57 -12.71
CA GLU A 99 -8.21 -13.65 -12.98
C GLU A 99 -7.89 -14.44 -14.26
N PHE A 100 -7.25 -13.79 -15.24
CA PHE A 100 -6.92 -14.37 -16.54
C PHE A 100 -5.40 -14.54 -16.74
N GLU A 101 -4.61 -14.38 -15.68
CA GLU A 101 -3.15 -14.44 -15.74
C GLU A 101 -2.64 -15.83 -15.36
N ASP A 102 -2.10 -16.55 -16.34
CA ASP A 102 -1.48 -17.87 -16.16
C ASP A 102 0.03 -17.79 -15.89
N TYR A 103 0.66 -16.65 -16.19
CA TYR A 103 2.11 -16.47 -16.15
C TYR A 103 2.50 -15.34 -15.21
N PHE A 104 3.47 -15.63 -14.34
CA PHE A 104 4.01 -14.66 -13.39
C PHE A 104 5.52 -14.57 -13.53
N ILE A 105 6.03 -13.35 -13.51
CA ILE A 105 7.45 -13.06 -13.43
C ILE A 105 7.82 -12.98 -11.95
N VAL A 106 8.77 -13.82 -11.54
CA VAL A 106 9.34 -13.77 -10.19
C VAL A 106 10.74 -13.21 -10.27
N ASP A 107 10.94 -12.03 -9.70
CA ASP A 107 12.28 -11.49 -9.47
C ASP A 107 12.67 -11.67 -8.01
N SER A 108 13.96 -11.86 -7.75
CA SER A 108 14.45 -12.00 -6.39
C SER A 108 15.64 -11.10 -6.10
N MET A 109 15.56 -10.38 -4.99
CA MET A 109 16.59 -9.43 -4.57
C MET A 109 17.10 -9.79 -3.17
N PRO A 110 18.43 -9.78 -2.94
CA PRO A 110 18.98 -9.91 -1.60
C PRO A 110 18.68 -8.65 -0.79
N LEU A 111 18.08 -8.81 0.39
CA LEU A 111 17.85 -7.76 1.36
C LEU A 111 18.83 -7.91 2.52
N GLU A 112 20.01 -7.31 2.37
CA GLU A 112 21.09 -7.30 3.38
C GLU A 112 20.66 -6.53 4.64
N ILE A 113 20.72 -7.18 5.81
CA ILE A 113 20.53 -6.50 7.10
C ILE A 113 21.86 -5.94 7.60
N CYS A 114 22.96 -6.61 7.26
CA CYS A 114 24.31 -6.12 7.52
C CYS A 114 25.30 -6.66 6.51
N LYS A 115 26.45 -6.00 6.41
CA LYS A 115 27.59 -6.53 5.65
C LYS A 115 28.03 -7.88 6.19
N PHE A 116 28.38 -8.79 5.27
CA PHE A 116 28.67 -10.19 5.57
C PHE A 116 29.73 -10.35 6.68
N ALA A 117 30.74 -9.48 6.73
CA ALA A 117 31.76 -9.48 7.80
C ALA A 117 31.18 -9.38 9.24
N ARG A 118 29.98 -8.81 9.41
CA ARG A 118 29.35 -8.59 10.73
C ARG A 118 28.26 -9.61 11.11
N HIS A 119 27.94 -10.57 10.23
CA HIS A 119 26.80 -11.48 10.42
C HIS A 119 26.84 -12.29 11.73
N ARG A 120 28.04 -12.65 12.21
CA ARG A 120 28.19 -13.41 13.47
C ARG A 120 27.87 -12.57 14.70
N ARG A 121 28.05 -11.25 14.64
CA ARG A 121 27.94 -10.35 15.80
C ARG A 121 26.56 -9.69 15.93
N ILE A 122 25.78 -9.66 14.85
CA ILE A 122 24.47 -8.99 14.86
C ILE A 122 23.47 -9.77 15.72
N LYS A 123 22.68 -9.05 16.52
CA LYS A 123 21.58 -9.60 17.35
C LYS A 123 20.19 -9.21 16.82
N ILE A 124 20.15 -8.26 15.87
CA ILE A 124 18.94 -7.75 15.24
C ILE A 124 18.25 -8.87 14.46
N CYS A 125 16.93 -8.93 14.54
CA CYS A 125 16.08 -9.93 13.87
C CYS A 125 16.36 -11.39 14.23
N LYS A 126 17.06 -11.70 15.33
CA LYS A 126 17.34 -13.09 15.76
C LYS A 126 16.45 -13.61 16.89
N LYS A 127 15.38 -12.89 17.24
CA LYS A 127 14.53 -13.24 18.38
C LYS A 127 13.68 -14.48 18.08
N ASP A 128 13.04 -14.47 16.92
CA ASP A 128 12.16 -15.56 16.48
C ASP A 128 12.85 -16.35 15.38
N PHE A 129 12.94 -17.67 15.55
CA PHE A 129 13.66 -18.54 14.61
C PHE A 129 13.08 -18.48 13.19
N GLU A 130 11.75 -18.48 13.07
CA GLU A 130 11.03 -18.46 11.79
C GLU A 130 11.28 -17.20 10.95
N SER A 131 11.57 -16.07 11.61
CA SER A 131 11.88 -14.80 10.93
C SER A 131 13.36 -14.44 10.99
N ALA A 132 14.22 -15.36 11.45
CA ALA A 132 15.62 -15.07 11.61
C ALA A 132 16.34 -14.96 10.25
N PRO A 133 17.22 -13.95 10.06
CA PRO A 133 17.96 -13.81 8.82
C PRO A 133 18.97 -14.93 8.64
N SER A 134 19.11 -15.34 7.39
CA SER A 134 19.99 -16.45 6.99
C SER A 134 21.08 -15.96 6.03
N LYS A 135 22.05 -16.84 5.77
CA LYS A 135 23.04 -16.60 4.73
C LYS A 135 22.45 -17.00 3.39
N GLY A 136 22.50 -16.09 2.43
CA GLY A 136 22.12 -16.36 1.06
C GLY A 136 23.26 -16.02 0.10
N PHE A 137 23.15 -16.52 -1.12
CA PHE A 137 24.04 -16.18 -2.23
C PHE A 137 23.22 -15.56 -3.37
N CYS A 138 23.69 -14.43 -3.89
CA CYS A 138 23.12 -13.76 -5.04
C CYS A 138 24.00 -14.04 -6.26
N ALA A 139 23.54 -14.93 -7.15
CA ALA A 139 24.32 -15.35 -8.31
C ALA A 139 24.56 -14.21 -9.32
N SER A 140 23.57 -13.34 -9.55
CA SER A 140 23.69 -12.21 -10.47
C SER A 140 24.76 -11.19 -10.05
N GLN A 141 24.97 -11.03 -8.74
CA GLN A 141 26.00 -10.15 -8.16
C GLN A 141 27.26 -10.91 -7.71
N ASN A 142 27.29 -12.24 -7.89
CA ASN A 142 28.33 -13.13 -7.41
C ASN A 142 28.76 -12.89 -5.94
N ASN A 143 27.79 -12.61 -5.06
CA ASN A 143 28.06 -12.16 -3.69
C ASN A 143 27.23 -12.90 -2.65
N TRP A 144 27.84 -13.14 -1.48
CA TRP A 144 27.17 -13.66 -0.30
C TRP A 144 26.56 -12.53 0.52
N PHE A 145 25.34 -12.74 1.00
CA PHE A 145 24.63 -11.78 1.84
C PHE A 145 24.14 -12.45 3.13
N TYR A 146 23.88 -11.62 4.14
CA TYR A 146 23.22 -12.03 5.38
C TYR A 146 21.97 -11.18 5.59
N GLY A 147 20.81 -11.82 5.53
CA GLY A 147 19.53 -11.11 5.54
C GLY A 147 18.39 -11.95 4.99
N TYR A 148 17.51 -11.32 4.23
CA TYR A 148 16.34 -11.95 3.61
C TYR A 148 16.49 -12.01 2.10
N LYS A 149 15.76 -12.93 1.46
CA LYS A 149 15.60 -12.94 0.01
C LYS A 149 14.19 -12.44 -0.29
N LEU A 150 14.10 -11.25 -0.87
CA LEU A 150 12.84 -10.70 -1.34
C LEU A 150 12.47 -11.43 -2.62
N HIS A 151 11.19 -11.81 -2.75
CA HIS A 151 10.63 -12.34 -3.99
C HIS A 151 9.50 -11.40 -4.43
N GLY A 152 9.74 -10.64 -5.48
CA GLY A 152 8.72 -9.83 -6.16
C GLY A 152 8.00 -10.70 -7.17
N VAL A 153 6.68 -10.73 -7.12
CA VAL A 153 5.83 -11.45 -8.08
C VAL A 153 5.04 -10.41 -8.86
N CYS A 154 5.16 -10.45 -10.19
CA CYS A 154 4.48 -9.55 -11.11
C CYS A 154 3.73 -10.36 -12.17
N SER A 155 2.52 -9.94 -12.53
CA SER A 155 1.86 -10.42 -13.76
C SER A 155 2.43 -9.69 -14.98
N ILE A 156 2.14 -10.22 -16.18
CA ILE A 156 2.57 -9.65 -17.46
C ILE A 156 1.60 -8.58 -17.93
#